data_AF-A0A970U6X5-F1
#
_entry.id   AF-A0A970U6X5-F1
#
_cell.length_a   1.000
_cell.length_b   1.000
_cell.length_c   1.000
_cell.angle_alpha   90.00
_cell.angle_beta   90.00
_cell.angle_gamma   90.00
#
_symmetry.space_group_name_H-M   'P 1'
#
loop_
_entity.id
_entity.type
_entity.pdbx_description
1 polymer ?
#
loop_
_entity_poly.entity_id
_entity_poly.type
_entity_poly.pdbx_seq_one_letter_code
_entity_poly.pdbx_strand_id
1 'polypeptide(L)' 'MECPECKQPLMVARSRFRSEEKSTEVYNELTLVCVNPKCKLYGGPDLSSPVVVAKVVKNKVG' A
#
# COMPACT_ATOMS: atom_id res chain seq x y z
N MET A 1 -4.95 -0.39 -10.02
CA MET A 1 -3.99 0.27 -9.11
C MET A 1 -2.60 0.04 -9.68
N GLU A 2 -2.06 1.05 -10.36
CA GLU A 2 -0.79 0.93 -11.11
C GLU A 2 0.29 1.78 -10.46
N CYS A 3 1.54 1.35 -10.61
CA CYS A 3 2.70 2.09 -10.17
C CYS A 3 2.84 3.34 -11.04
N PRO A 4 2.95 4.56 -10.47
CA PRO A 4 3.02 5.78 -11.25
C PRO A 4 4.29 5.87 -12.11
N GLU A 5 5.36 5.17 -11.72
CA GLU A 5 6.64 5.17 -12.44
C GLU A 5 6.67 4.17 -13.60
N CYS A 6 6.38 2.90 -13.32
CA CYS A 6 6.56 1.82 -14.31
C CYS A 6 5.25 1.29 -14.90
N LYS A 7 4.10 1.86 -14.51
CA LYS A 7 2.73 1.45 -14.91
C LYS A 7 2.39 -0.02 -14.67
N GLN A 8 3.23 -0.76 -13.93
CA GLN A 8 2.94 -2.13 -13.54
C GLN A 8 1.94 -2.17 -12.37
N PRO A 9 1.16 -3.25 -12.24
CA PRO A 9 0.24 -3.40 -11.12
C PRO A 9 1.00 -3.37 -9.78
N LEU A 10 0.46 -2.62 -8.82
CA LEU A 10 0.97 -2.61 -7.45
C LEU A 10 0.45 -3.83 -6.68
N MET A 11 1.27 -4.36 -5.78
CA MET A 11 0.86 -5.43 -4.86
C MET A 11 0.56 -4.90 -3.47
N VAL A 12 -0.41 -5.50 -2.78
CA VAL A 12 -0.70 -5.20 -1.38
C VAL A 12 0.36 -5.86 -0.51
N ALA A 13 1.19 -5.05 0.13
CA ALA A 13 2.20 -5.51 1.10
C ALA A 13 1.59 -5.73 2.48
N ARG A 14 0.70 -4.83 2.91
CA ARG A 14 0.04 -4.89 4.22
C ARG A 14 -1.38 -4.36 4.12
N SER A 15 -2.29 -4.97 4.88
CA SER A 15 -3.64 -4.46 5.13
C SER A 15 -3.84 -4.33 6.64
N ARG A 16 -4.38 -3.19 7.09
CA ARG A 16 -4.69 -2.96 8.51
C ARG A 16 -5.97 -2.16 8.65
N PHE A 17 -6.80 -2.53 9.60
CA PHE A 17 -7.92 -1.71 10.01
C PHE A 17 -7.42 -0.61 10.96
N ARG A 18 -7.72 0.64 10.64
CA ARG A 18 -7.50 1.79 11.51
C ARG A 18 -8.83 2.43 11.82
N SER A 19 -9.04 2.72 13.09
CA SER A 19 -10.06 3.65 13.54
C SER A 19 -9.37 4.96 13.90
N GLU A 20 -9.96 6.08 13.52
CA GLU A 20 -9.51 7.37 14.04
C GLU A 20 -9.95 7.51 15.50
N GLU A 21 -9.05 7.98 16.36
CA GLU A 21 -9.30 8.11 17.79
C GLU A 21 -10.40 9.16 17.98
N LYS A 22 -11.59 8.72 18.44
CA LYS A 22 -12.86 9.45 18.59
C LYS A 22 -13.85 9.42 17.41
N SER A 23 -13.62 8.61 16.37
CA SER A 23 -14.63 8.33 15.33
C SER A 23 -15.06 6.86 15.34
N THR A 24 -16.35 6.59 15.07
CA THR A 24 -16.87 5.24 14.75
C THR A 24 -16.50 4.78 13.35
N GLU A 25 -15.82 5.62 12.57
CA GLU A 25 -15.38 5.32 11.21
C GLU A 25 -14.15 4.39 11.26
N VAL A 26 -14.31 3.20 10.69
CA VAL A 26 -13.25 2.24 10.49
C VAL A 26 -12.77 2.35 9.04
N TYR A 27 -11.47 2.46 8.83
CA TYR A 27 -10.85 2.45 7.51
C TYR A 27 -9.97 1.21 7.37
N ASN A 28 -10.05 0.55 6.21
CA ASN A 28 -9.09 -0.46 5.80
C ASN A 28 -7.97 0.23 5.03
N GLU A 29 -6.79 0.32 5.66
CA GLU A 29 -5.58 0.87 5.08
C GLU A 29 -4.80 -0.24 4.37
N LEU A 30 -4.72 -0.15 3.05
CA LEU A 30 -3.94 -1.02 2.18
C LEU A 30 -2.65 -0.32 1.77
N THR A 31 -1.52 -0.89 2.18
CA THR A 31 -0.18 -0.47 1.75
C THR A 31 0.17 -1.19 0.46
N LEU A 32 0.42 -0.43 -0.60
CA LEU A 32 0.73 -0.92 -1.93
C LEU A 32 2.18 -0.65 -2.30
N VAL A 33 2.83 -1.63 -2.91
CA VAL A 33 4.25 -1.59 -3.27
C VAL A 33 4.47 -2.04 -4.71
N CYS A 34 5.50 -1.51 -5.35
CA CYS A 34 5.90 -1.98 -6.67
C CYS A 34 6.83 -3.19 -6.52
N VAL A 35 6.56 -4.28 -7.23
CA VAL A 35 7.39 -5.49 -7.22
C VAL A 35 8.41 -5.53 -8.35
N ASN A 36 8.47 -4.48 -9.17
CA ASN A 36 9.42 -4.37 -10.26
C ASN A 36 10.79 -3.90 -9.74
N PRO A 37 11.85 -4.75 -9.74
CA PRO A 37 13.17 -4.37 -9.24
C PRO A 37 13.85 -3.28 -10.06
N LYS A 38 13.40 -3.02 -11.29
CA LYS A 38 13.91 -1.93 -12.15
C LYS A 38 13.19 -0.59 -11.91
N CYS A 39 12.18 -0.56 -11.05
CA CYS A 39 11.39 0.64 -10.75
C CYS A 39 12.00 1.41 -9.58
N LYS A 40 11.96 2.75 -9.63
CA LYS A 40 12.42 3.59 -8.50
C LYS A 40 11.57 3.40 -7.23
N LEU A 41 10.30 3.05 -7.42
CA LEU A 41 9.36 2.74 -6.33
C LEU A 41 9.37 1.26 -5.93
N TYR A 42 10.42 0.51 -6.29
CA TYR A 42 10.54 -0.89 -5.92
C TYR A 42 10.48 -1.06 -4.40
N GLY A 43 9.51 -1.83 -3.94
CA GLY A 43 9.26 -2.08 -2.52
C GLY A 43 10.30 -2.98 -1.86
N GLY A 44 11.24 -3.54 -2.62
CA GLY A 44 12.21 -4.50 -2.11
C GLY A 44 11.73 -5.95 -2.23
N PRO A 45 12.60 -6.91 -1.86
CA PRO A 45 12.33 -8.33 -1.99
C PRO A 45 11.37 -8.86 -0.92
N ASP A 46 11.30 -8.21 0.25
CA ASP A 46 10.40 -8.57 1.32
C ASP A 46 9.15 -7.67 1.34
N LEU A 47 8.01 -8.24 0.95
CA LEU A 47 6.73 -7.56 0.98
C LEU A 47 6.23 -7.33 2.42
N SER A 48 6.72 -8.11 3.38
CA SER A 48 6.34 -7.95 4.78
C SER A 48 6.95 -6.68 5.36
N SER A 49 8.13 -6.28 4.92
CA SER A 49 8.84 -5.07 5.33
C SER A 49 9.36 -4.30 4.11
N PRO A 50 8.46 -3.67 3.33
CA PRO A 50 8.86 -3.03 2.10
C PRO A 50 9.72 -1.80 2.38
N VAL A 51 10.78 -1.65 1.60
CA VAL A 51 11.73 -0.52 1.67
C VAL A 51 11.06 0.76 1.19
N VAL A 52 10.19 0.65 0.18
CA VAL A 52 9.48 1.80 -0.43
C VAL A 52 7.99 1.48 -0.55
N VAL A 53 7.15 2.38 -0.04
CA VAL A 53 5.70 2.33 -0.23
C VAL A 53 5.34 3.16 -1.46
N ALA A 54 4.76 2.52 -2.48
CA ALA A 54 4.38 3.19 -3.71
C ALA A 54 3.07 3.96 -3.55
N LYS A 55 2.12 3.42 -2.77
CA LYS A 55 0.84 4.08 -2.48
C LYS A 55 0.22 3.51 -1.21
N VAL A 56 -0.52 4.34 -0.48
CA VAL A 56 -1.42 3.88 0.59
C VAL A 56 -2.85 4.21 0.17
N VAL A 57 -3.75 3.23 0.28
CA VAL A 57 -5.17 3.38 -0.02
C VAL A 57 -5.96 3.15 1.25
N LYS A 58 -6.82 4.11 1.61
CA LYS A 58 -7.75 3.99 2.73
C LYS A 58 -9.14 3.77 2.18
N ASN A 59 -9.70 2.59 2.41
CA ASN A 59 -11.07 2.27 2.06
C ASN A 59 -11.93 2.39 3.32
N LYS A 60 -12.96 3.22 3.29
CA LYS A 60 -13.91 3.30 4.41
C LYS A 60 -14.66 1.98 4.53
N VAL A 61 -14.72 1.46 5.74
CA VAL A 61 -15.45 0.24 6.11
C VAL A 61 -16.68 0.71 6.89
N GLY A 62 -17.73 1.10 6.17
CA GLY A 62 -18.99 1.62 6.75
C GLY A 62 -19.53 2.84 6.04
#